data_AF-H3S9F9-F1
#
_entry.id   AF-H3S9F9-F1
#
_cell.length_a   1.000
_cell.length_b   1.000
_cell.length_c   1.000
_cell.angle_alpha   90.00
_cell.angle_beta   90.00
_cell.angle_gamma   90.00
#
_symmetry.space_group_name_H-M   'P 1'
#
loop_
_entity.id
_entity.type
_entity.pdbx_description
1 polymer ?
#
loop_
_entity_poly.entity_id
_entity_poly.type
_entity_poly.pdbx_seq_one_letter_code
_entity_poly.pdbx_strand_id
1 'polypeptide(L)'
;MFNIDIKDLIPTILKNIFQRKFISKTFDKYAYKIWINLIDEVLKNNNIIDKRHIRFICYSPSLDRLFYKLFYAYKPISINEIAINLAFELQYHHVEIKSTYIIQFSKAIRERIIEEILENTILKDKLERKLDIKVDDYIINNINELMLKEVVENKLKLRQEYFKSYSTKNENDELIKVYLPNSHEYIDWANGPFVLVYINSYKKIERGFFRVGYDYRLMDTNEHLRFATLSKDKRYEVAEFSTTKIGDLTDDYIWAL
;
A
#
# COMPACT_ATOMS: atom_id res chain seq x y z
N MET A 1 -4.30 -6.22 58.33
CA MET A 1 -3.82 -7.01 57.18
C MET A 1 -4.44 -6.41 55.94
N PHE A 2 -3.72 -5.59 55.17
CA PHE A 2 -4.24 -5.00 53.93
C PHE A 2 -4.16 -6.07 52.84
N ASN A 3 -5.33 -6.58 52.43
CA ASN A 3 -5.44 -7.52 51.33
C ASN A 3 -5.45 -6.68 50.05
N ILE A 4 -4.28 -6.41 49.48
CA ILE A 4 -4.18 -5.74 48.17
C ILE A 4 -4.48 -6.81 47.13
N ASP A 5 -5.69 -6.76 46.55
CA ASP A 5 -6.06 -7.62 45.43
C ASP A 5 -5.15 -7.28 44.23
N ILE A 6 -4.50 -8.27 43.64
CA ILE A 6 -3.57 -8.10 42.49
C ILE A 6 -4.28 -7.38 41.32
N LYS A 7 -5.62 -7.43 41.27
CA LYS A 7 -6.46 -6.71 40.32
C LYS A 7 -6.44 -5.18 40.50
N ASP A 8 -6.20 -4.69 41.71
CA ASP A 8 -6.08 -3.26 42.04
C ASP A 8 -4.68 -2.69 41.75
N LEU A 9 -3.71 -3.57 41.50
CA LEU A 9 -2.33 -3.25 41.12
C LEU A 9 -2.11 -3.12 39.61
N ILE A 10 -3.10 -3.47 38.78
CA ILE A 10 -3.03 -3.18 37.34
C ILE A 10 -3.33 -1.68 37.18
N PRO A 11 -2.33 -0.83 36.86
CA PRO A 11 -2.55 0.60 36.77
C PRO A 11 -3.67 0.85 35.76
N THR A 12 -4.62 1.72 36.10
CA THR A 12 -5.72 2.16 35.23
C THR A 12 -5.21 2.57 33.84
N ILE A 13 -3.97 3.05 33.77
CA ILE A 13 -3.21 3.32 32.55
C ILE A 13 -3.03 2.07 31.68
N LEU A 14 -2.59 0.93 32.23
CA LEU A 14 -2.48 -0.32 31.48
C LEU A 14 -3.85 -0.78 30.98
N LYS A 15 -4.88 -0.76 31.83
CA LYS A 15 -6.26 -1.12 31.42
C LYS A 15 -6.75 -0.23 30.27
N ASN A 16 -6.51 1.08 30.35
CA ASN A 16 -6.85 2.04 29.30
C ASN A 16 -6.01 1.85 28.03
N ILE A 17 -4.72 1.51 28.14
CA ILE A 17 -3.85 1.21 26.99
C ILE A 17 -4.30 -0.08 26.29
N PHE A 18 -4.60 -1.14 27.03
CA PHE A 18 -5.09 -2.41 26.49
C PHE A 18 -6.47 -2.23 25.84
N GLN A 19 -7.39 -1.52 26.48
CA GLN A 19 -8.69 -1.20 25.90
C GLN A 19 -8.55 -0.36 24.63
N ARG A 20 -7.72 0.68 24.62
CA ARG A 20 -7.45 1.50 23.42
C ARG A 20 -6.84 0.68 22.29
N LYS A 21 -5.86 -0.19 22.59
CA LYS A 21 -5.24 -1.10 21.61
C LYS A 21 -6.22 -2.15 21.08
N PHE A 22 -7.13 -2.63 21.91
CA PHE A 22 -8.17 -3.57 21.51
C PHE A 22 -9.21 -2.90 20.60
N ILE A 23 -9.74 -1.75 21.02
CA ILE A 23 -10.71 -0.96 20.24
C ILE A 23 -10.10 -0.55 18.88
N SER A 24 -8.83 -0.14 18.85
CA SER A 24 -8.18 0.21 17.58
C SER A 24 -8.01 -0.99 16.66
N LYS A 25 -7.56 -2.15 17.16
CA LYS A 25 -7.44 -3.37 16.34
C LYS A 25 -8.80 -3.86 15.82
N THR A 26 -9.85 -3.77 16.62
CA THR A 26 -11.20 -4.18 16.20
C THR A 26 -11.75 -3.24 15.14
N PHE A 27 -11.55 -1.92 15.30
CA PHE A 27 -11.88 -0.95 14.27
C PHE A 27 -11.13 -1.25 12.97
N ASP A 28 -9.82 -1.48 13.03
CA ASP A 28 -9.02 -1.67 11.82
C ASP A 28 -9.47 -2.91 11.05
N LYS A 29 -9.82 -4.00 11.75
CA LYS A 29 -10.40 -5.19 11.12
C LYS A 29 -11.75 -4.89 10.47
N TYR A 30 -12.59 -4.11 11.13
CA TYR A 30 -13.91 -3.71 10.62
C TYR A 30 -13.77 -2.83 9.36
N ALA A 31 -12.99 -1.75 9.45
CA ALA A 31 -12.72 -0.85 8.34
C ALA A 31 -12.05 -1.58 7.16
N TYR A 32 -11.13 -2.52 7.44
CA TYR A 32 -10.51 -3.32 6.39
C TYR A 32 -11.51 -4.24 5.69
N LYS A 33 -12.42 -4.87 6.44
CA LYS A 33 -13.48 -5.70 5.83
C LYS A 33 -14.38 -4.86 4.93
N ILE A 34 -14.75 -3.66 5.36
CA ILE A 34 -15.53 -2.72 4.56
C ILE A 34 -14.77 -2.36 3.28
N TRP A 35 -13.50 -1.96 3.41
CA TRP A 35 -12.62 -1.63 2.29
C TRP A 35 -12.58 -2.72 1.23
N ILE A 36 -12.36 -3.98 1.65
CA ILE A 36 -12.31 -5.14 0.77
C ILE A 36 -13.66 -5.36 0.06
N ASN A 37 -14.75 -5.37 0.83
CA ASN A 37 -16.09 -5.62 0.28
C ASN A 37 -16.49 -4.57 -0.76
N LEU A 38 -16.14 -3.31 -0.50
CA LEU A 38 -16.41 -2.19 -1.38
C LEU A 38 -15.69 -2.34 -2.72
N ILE A 39 -14.39 -2.66 -2.70
CA ILE A 39 -13.62 -2.85 -3.93
C ILE A 39 -14.16 -4.07 -4.69
N ASP A 40 -14.44 -5.16 -3.97
CA ASP A 40 -15.00 -6.38 -4.55
C ASP A 40 -16.35 -6.12 -5.24
N GLU A 41 -17.24 -5.35 -4.62
CA GLU A 41 -18.53 -4.93 -5.19
C GLU A 41 -18.33 -4.13 -6.49
N VAL A 42 -17.50 -3.08 -6.44
CA VAL A 42 -17.26 -2.21 -7.60
C VAL A 42 -16.66 -3.00 -8.78
N LEU A 43 -15.69 -3.89 -8.52
CA LEU A 43 -15.04 -4.67 -9.57
C LEU A 43 -15.93 -5.80 -10.12
N LYS A 44 -16.87 -6.34 -9.33
CA LYS A 44 -17.80 -7.38 -9.78
C LYS A 44 -18.93 -6.84 -10.65
N ASN A 45 -19.33 -5.59 -10.47
CA ASN A 45 -20.52 -5.02 -11.10
C ASN A 45 -20.49 -4.97 -12.64
N ASN A 46 -19.34 -5.18 -13.30
CA ASN A 46 -19.23 -5.10 -14.75
C ASN A 46 -18.77 -6.38 -15.47
N ASN A 47 -18.52 -7.48 -14.75
CA ASN A 47 -18.04 -8.77 -15.31
C ASN A 47 -16.79 -8.67 -16.22
N ILE A 48 -16.03 -7.57 -16.17
CA ILE A 48 -14.82 -7.39 -17.00
C ILE A 48 -13.64 -8.18 -16.43
N ILE A 49 -13.62 -8.37 -15.11
CA ILE A 49 -12.53 -9.03 -14.38
C ILE A 49 -13.03 -10.39 -13.88
N ASP A 50 -12.28 -11.46 -14.15
CA ASP A 50 -12.57 -12.78 -13.57
C ASP A 50 -12.53 -12.70 -12.03
N LYS A 51 -13.54 -13.30 -11.37
CA LYS A 51 -13.71 -13.29 -9.91
C LYS A 51 -12.46 -13.75 -9.14
N ARG A 52 -11.65 -14.64 -9.72
CA ARG A 52 -10.38 -15.09 -9.15
C ARG A 52 -9.38 -13.94 -9.04
N HIS A 53 -9.26 -13.13 -10.10
CA HIS A 53 -8.37 -11.96 -10.11
C HIS A 53 -8.89 -10.86 -9.18
N ILE A 54 -10.21 -10.62 -9.13
CA ILE A 54 -10.81 -9.65 -8.18
C ILE A 54 -10.36 -9.95 -6.76
N ARG A 55 -10.41 -11.22 -6.34
CA ARG A 55 -9.97 -11.61 -5.00
C ARG A 55 -8.50 -11.26 -4.77
N PHE A 56 -7.60 -11.54 -5.72
CA PHE A 56 -6.18 -11.17 -5.56
C PHE A 56 -5.99 -9.66 -5.46
N ILE A 57 -6.69 -8.89 -6.30
CA ILE A 57 -6.63 -7.42 -6.32
C ILE A 57 -7.09 -6.84 -4.99
N CYS A 58 -8.23 -7.29 -4.44
CA CYS A 58 -8.75 -6.76 -3.18
C CYS A 58 -7.77 -6.88 -2.02
N TYR A 59 -7.08 -8.03 -1.89
CA TYR A 59 -6.12 -8.29 -0.82
C TYR A 59 -4.67 -7.93 -1.19
N SER A 60 -4.50 -7.15 -2.25
CA SER A 60 -3.17 -6.84 -2.77
C SER A 60 -2.43 -5.80 -1.91
N PRO A 61 -1.09 -5.88 -1.84
CA PRO A 61 -0.30 -4.91 -1.07
C PRO A 61 -0.52 -3.45 -1.48
N SER A 62 -0.77 -3.17 -2.77
CA SER A 62 -1.00 -1.80 -3.26
C SER A 62 -2.34 -1.23 -2.80
N LEU A 63 -3.39 -2.03 -2.71
CA LEU A 63 -4.67 -1.56 -2.16
C LEU A 63 -4.64 -1.50 -0.63
N ASP A 64 -3.92 -2.41 0.03
CA ASP A 64 -3.66 -2.34 1.46
C ASP A 64 -2.92 -1.05 1.84
N ARG A 65 -2.00 -0.60 0.99
CA ARG A 65 -1.32 0.69 1.15
C ARG A 65 -2.30 1.85 1.20
N LEU A 66 -3.23 1.92 0.24
CA LEU A 66 -4.24 2.97 0.21
C LEU A 66 -5.14 2.92 1.45
N PHE A 67 -5.53 1.72 1.88
CA PHE A 67 -6.27 1.52 3.12
C PHE A 67 -5.53 2.09 4.34
N TYR A 68 -4.26 1.72 4.55
CA TYR A 68 -3.49 2.22 5.69
C TYR A 68 -3.20 3.71 5.57
N LYS A 69 -3.01 4.23 4.36
CA LYS A 69 -2.85 5.66 4.12
C LYS A 69 -4.09 6.44 4.58
N LEU A 70 -5.28 5.93 4.26
CA LEU A 70 -6.56 6.55 4.58
C LEU A 70 -6.94 6.37 6.06
N PHE A 71 -7.02 5.13 6.56
CA PHE A 71 -7.61 4.84 7.86
C PHE A 71 -6.62 4.85 9.04
N TYR A 72 -5.31 4.84 8.76
CA TYR A 72 -4.28 4.78 9.79
C TYR A 72 -3.36 5.99 9.80
N ALA A 73 -2.82 6.36 8.64
CA ALA A 73 -1.95 7.53 8.51
C ALA A 73 -2.75 8.84 8.43
N TYR A 74 -4.06 8.77 8.22
CA TYR A 74 -4.93 9.93 8.09
C TYR A 74 -4.42 10.90 7.00
N LYS A 75 -3.88 10.36 5.89
CA LYS A 75 -3.48 11.11 4.70
C LYS A 75 -4.51 10.97 3.57
N PRO A 76 -4.77 12.03 2.80
CA PRO A 76 -5.72 11.97 1.70
C PRO A 76 -5.21 11.01 0.60
N ILE A 77 -6.16 10.42 -0.12
CA ILE A 77 -5.90 9.64 -1.34
C ILE A 77 -6.62 10.29 -2.53
N SER A 78 -6.03 10.20 -3.71
CA SER A 78 -6.58 10.72 -4.97
C SER A 78 -7.04 9.62 -5.92
N ILE A 79 -7.89 9.98 -6.89
CA ILE A 79 -8.29 9.06 -7.98
C ILE A 79 -7.08 8.56 -8.76
N ASN A 80 -6.10 9.44 -9.02
CA ASN A 80 -4.87 9.06 -9.72
C ASN A 80 -4.12 7.95 -8.97
N GLU A 81 -4.02 8.04 -7.64
CA GLU A 81 -3.38 7.01 -6.82
C GLU A 81 -4.16 5.70 -6.84
N ILE A 82 -5.51 5.75 -6.74
CA ILE A 82 -6.34 4.55 -6.85
C ILE A 82 -6.11 3.89 -8.22
N ALA A 83 -6.09 4.66 -9.30
CA ALA A 83 -5.88 4.16 -10.65
C ALA A 83 -4.50 3.52 -10.85
N ILE A 84 -3.43 4.17 -10.40
CA ILE A 84 -2.07 3.64 -10.51
C ILE A 84 -1.93 2.33 -9.72
N ASN A 85 -2.42 2.29 -8.48
CA ASN A 85 -2.33 1.07 -7.65
C ASN A 85 -3.19 -0.06 -8.23
N LEU A 86 -4.41 0.22 -8.69
CA LEU A 86 -5.28 -0.78 -9.31
C LEU A 86 -4.68 -1.30 -10.62
N ALA A 87 -4.20 -0.42 -11.50
CA ALA A 87 -3.56 -0.79 -12.76
C ALA A 87 -2.31 -1.64 -12.54
N PHE A 88 -1.48 -1.26 -11.56
CA PHE A 88 -0.27 -2.00 -11.24
C PHE A 88 -0.59 -3.44 -10.81
N GLU A 89 -1.60 -3.64 -9.96
CA GLU A 89 -2.00 -4.98 -9.51
C GLU A 89 -2.62 -5.82 -10.63
N LEU A 90 -3.44 -5.19 -11.48
CA LEU A 90 -3.97 -5.85 -12.67
C LEU A 90 -2.85 -6.34 -13.59
N GLN A 91 -1.89 -5.46 -13.90
CA GLN A 91 -0.73 -5.82 -14.72
C GLN A 91 0.11 -6.91 -14.05
N TYR A 92 0.34 -6.80 -12.74
CA TYR A 92 1.12 -7.76 -11.95
C TYR A 92 0.51 -9.17 -11.96
N HIS A 93 -0.82 -9.26 -12.06
CA HIS A 93 -1.56 -10.51 -12.21
C HIS A 93 -1.87 -10.87 -13.67
N HIS A 94 -1.21 -10.23 -14.64
CA HIS A 94 -1.40 -10.47 -16.08
C HIS A 94 -2.85 -10.29 -16.56
N VAL A 95 -3.60 -9.38 -15.93
CA VAL A 95 -4.97 -9.03 -16.30
C VAL A 95 -4.95 -7.78 -17.18
N GLU A 96 -5.26 -7.96 -18.46
CA GLU A 96 -5.30 -6.87 -19.42
C GLU A 96 -6.68 -6.23 -19.46
N ILE A 97 -6.74 -4.93 -19.17
CA ILE A 97 -7.97 -4.14 -19.16
C ILE A 97 -7.69 -2.79 -19.80
N LYS A 98 -8.65 -2.27 -20.57
CA LYS A 98 -8.54 -0.92 -21.14
C LYS A 98 -8.39 0.13 -20.05
N SER A 99 -7.51 1.11 -20.28
CA SER A 99 -7.27 2.25 -19.39
C SER A 99 -8.55 2.97 -18.97
N THR A 100 -9.53 3.07 -19.87
CA THR A 100 -10.84 3.67 -19.61
C THR A 100 -11.61 2.97 -18.49
N TYR A 101 -11.58 1.64 -18.43
CA TYR A 101 -12.26 0.89 -17.37
C TYR A 101 -11.53 1.05 -16.04
N ILE A 102 -10.20 1.04 -16.03
CA ILE A 102 -9.41 1.29 -14.82
C ILE A 102 -9.76 2.67 -14.24
N ILE A 103 -9.83 3.70 -15.08
CA ILE A 103 -10.21 5.05 -14.65
C ILE A 103 -11.64 5.06 -14.08
N GLN A 104 -12.60 4.41 -14.75
CA GLN A 104 -13.98 4.32 -14.27
C GLN A 104 -14.09 3.57 -12.94
N PHE A 105 -13.37 2.46 -12.78
CA PHE A 105 -13.29 1.74 -11.51
C PHE A 105 -12.74 2.62 -10.40
N SER A 106 -11.69 3.39 -10.67
CA SER A 106 -11.10 4.28 -9.66
C SER A 106 -12.06 5.38 -9.21
N LYS A 107 -12.85 5.94 -10.14
CA LYS A 107 -13.92 6.90 -9.81
C LYS A 107 -15.00 6.24 -8.95
N ALA A 108 -15.48 5.07 -9.36
CA ALA A 108 -16.51 4.32 -8.63
C ALA A 108 -16.04 3.87 -7.23
N ILE A 109 -14.80 3.40 -7.10
CA ILE A 109 -14.19 3.08 -5.80
C ILE A 109 -14.18 4.32 -4.92
N ARG A 110 -13.74 5.46 -5.45
CA ARG A 110 -13.70 6.73 -4.71
C ARG A 110 -15.10 7.15 -4.22
N GLU A 111 -16.09 7.16 -5.11
CA GLU A 111 -17.49 7.49 -4.79
C GLU A 111 -18.02 6.56 -3.71
N ARG A 112 -17.85 5.25 -3.87
CA ARG A 112 -18.32 4.26 -2.90
C ARG A 112 -17.64 4.41 -1.54
N ILE A 113 -16.35 4.77 -1.50
CA ILE A 113 -15.64 4.96 -0.21
C ILE A 113 -16.24 6.16 0.53
N ILE A 114 -16.54 7.24 -0.18
CA ILE A 114 -17.15 8.43 0.39
C ILE A 114 -18.54 8.10 0.94
N GLU A 115 -19.39 7.46 0.13
CA GLU A 115 -20.72 7.01 0.55
C GLU A 115 -20.64 6.16 1.82
N GLU A 116 -19.79 5.14 1.82
CA GLU A 116 -19.64 4.22 2.95
C GLU A 116 -19.14 4.94 4.20
N ILE A 117 -18.20 5.88 4.09
CA ILE A 117 -17.76 6.66 5.26
C ILE A 117 -18.90 7.55 5.77
N LEU A 118 -19.67 8.20 4.90
CA LEU A 118 -20.74 9.11 5.28
C LEU A 118 -21.93 8.37 5.92
N GLU A 119 -22.27 7.19 5.42
CA GLU A 119 -23.34 6.33 5.94
C GLU A 119 -22.92 5.62 7.24
N ASN A 120 -21.63 5.31 7.38
CA ASN A 120 -21.10 4.61 8.54
C ASN A 120 -20.65 5.56 9.65
N THR A 121 -21.53 5.82 10.61
CA THR A 121 -21.26 6.75 11.73
C THR A 121 -19.97 6.44 12.49
N ILE A 122 -19.56 5.17 12.60
CA ILE A 122 -18.34 4.77 13.28
C ILE A 122 -17.09 5.20 12.50
N LEU A 123 -17.10 5.01 11.17
CA LEU A 123 -16.00 5.46 10.31
C LEU A 123 -15.93 6.98 10.26
N LYS A 124 -17.07 7.64 10.05
CA LYS A 124 -17.21 9.09 10.03
C LYS A 124 -16.68 9.73 11.30
N ASP A 125 -17.19 9.34 12.46
CA ASP A 125 -16.79 9.89 13.75
C ASP A 125 -15.28 9.73 13.99
N LYS A 126 -14.71 8.59 13.62
CA LYS A 126 -13.28 8.36 13.82
C LYS A 126 -12.43 9.22 12.89
N LEU A 127 -12.84 9.39 11.63
CA LEU A 127 -12.11 10.20 10.65
C LEU A 127 -12.23 11.69 10.97
N GLU A 128 -13.44 12.20 11.17
CA GLU A 128 -13.67 13.62 11.47
C GLU A 128 -12.98 14.05 12.78
N ARG A 129 -13.06 13.23 13.85
CA ARG A 129 -12.34 13.53 15.12
C ARG A 129 -10.82 13.54 14.98
N LYS A 130 -10.27 12.86 13.97
CA LYS A 130 -8.82 12.74 13.77
C LYS A 130 -8.28 13.79 12.82
N LEU A 131 -9.08 14.17 11.83
CA LEU A 131 -8.67 15.00 10.73
C LEU A 131 -9.07 16.47 10.90
N ASP A 132 -10.07 16.75 11.73
CA ASP A 132 -10.67 18.09 11.89
C ASP A 132 -11.13 18.71 10.55
N ILE A 133 -11.41 17.85 9.56
CA ILE A 133 -11.92 18.21 8.23
C ILE A 133 -13.06 17.27 7.84
N LYS A 134 -13.90 17.73 6.91
CA LYS A 134 -14.98 16.92 6.35
C LYS A 134 -14.42 15.79 5.47
N VAL A 135 -15.12 14.67 5.47
CA VAL A 135 -14.74 13.45 4.71
C VAL A 135 -14.59 13.72 3.21
N ASP A 136 -15.43 14.58 2.63
CA ASP A 136 -15.42 14.88 1.19
C ASP A 136 -14.14 15.57 0.73
N ASP A 137 -13.52 16.36 1.62
CA ASP A 137 -12.25 17.06 1.35
C ASP A 137 -11.03 16.14 1.46
N TYR A 138 -11.23 14.96 2.06
CA TYR A 138 -10.17 14.02 2.40
C TYR A 138 -9.90 12.97 1.30
N ILE A 139 -10.85 12.77 0.37
CA ILE A 139 -10.67 11.92 -0.82
C ILE A 139 -10.72 12.79 -2.08
N ILE A 140 -9.53 13.17 -2.55
CA ILE A 140 -9.33 14.24 -3.52
C ILE A 140 -9.84 13.82 -4.90
N ASN A 141 -10.77 14.61 -5.44
CA ASN A 141 -11.22 14.50 -6.83
C ASN A 141 -10.22 15.16 -7.80
N ASN A 142 -8.97 14.72 -7.77
CA ASN A 142 -7.94 15.14 -8.72
C ASN A 142 -7.76 14.01 -9.74
N ILE A 143 -8.23 14.26 -10.95
CA ILE A 143 -8.06 13.35 -12.07
C ILE A 143 -7.41 14.07 -13.25
N ASN A 144 -6.32 13.50 -13.74
CA ASN A 144 -5.76 13.86 -15.04
C ASN A 144 -5.91 12.65 -15.96
N GLU A 145 -7.05 12.57 -16.66
CA GLU A 145 -7.38 11.40 -17.48
C GLU A 145 -6.39 11.14 -18.61
N LEU A 146 -5.86 12.20 -19.23
CA LEU A 146 -4.91 12.07 -20.32
C LEU A 146 -3.59 11.44 -19.82
N MET A 147 -3.06 11.98 -18.73
CA MET A 147 -1.87 11.43 -18.08
C MET A 147 -2.10 9.99 -17.61
N LEU A 148 -3.25 9.71 -16.99
CA LEU A 148 -3.56 8.36 -16.51
C LEU A 148 -3.65 7.34 -17.65
N LYS A 149 -4.27 7.69 -18.80
CA LYS A 149 -4.32 6.80 -19.95
C LYS A 149 -2.91 6.48 -20.44
N GLU A 150 -2.07 7.50 -20.60
CA GLU A 150 -0.68 7.34 -21.03
C GLU A 150 0.13 6.46 -20.06
N VAL A 151 -0.05 6.65 -18.75
CA VAL A 151 0.64 5.86 -17.73
C VAL A 151 0.16 4.42 -17.72
N VAL A 152 -1.15 4.19 -17.72
CA VAL A 152 -1.77 2.85 -17.60
C VAL A 152 -1.50 1.99 -18.85
N GLU A 153 -1.44 2.58 -20.04
CA GLU A 153 -1.19 1.84 -21.28
C GLU A 153 0.28 1.47 -21.46
N ASN A 154 1.20 2.15 -20.77
CA ASN A 154 2.62 1.89 -20.83
C ASN A 154 3.11 1.21 -19.54
N LYS A 155 3.34 -0.10 -19.62
CA LYS A 155 3.83 -0.95 -18.51
C LYS A 155 5.03 -0.37 -17.75
N LEU A 156 5.99 0.21 -18.46
CA LEU A 156 7.18 0.79 -17.83
C LEU A 156 6.84 2.08 -17.10
N LYS A 157 6.06 2.99 -17.72
CA LYS A 157 5.61 4.22 -17.06
C LYS A 157 4.75 3.91 -15.83
N LEU A 158 3.85 2.93 -15.92
CA LEU A 158 3.04 2.49 -14.79
C LEU A 158 3.91 2.02 -13.61
N ARG A 159 4.90 1.17 -13.87
CA ARG A 159 5.87 0.72 -12.84
C ARG A 159 6.63 1.90 -12.24
N GLN A 160 7.12 2.82 -13.08
CA GLN A 160 7.84 4.01 -12.62
C GLN A 160 6.97 4.90 -11.74
N GLU A 161 5.75 5.25 -12.17
CA GLU A 161 4.83 6.08 -11.39
C GLU A 161 4.38 5.39 -10.10
N TYR A 162 4.17 4.07 -10.14
CA TYR A 162 3.87 3.27 -8.96
C TYR A 162 4.97 3.40 -7.90
N PHE A 163 6.23 3.13 -8.24
CA PHE A 163 7.34 3.22 -7.26
C PHE A 163 7.68 4.66 -6.87
N LYS A 164 7.62 5.62 -7.81
CA LYS A 164 7.80 7.05 -7.50
C LYS A 164 6.82 7.53 -6.43
N SER A 165 5.61 6.99 -6.41
CA SER A 165 4.60 7.38 -5.41
C SER A 165 4.99 7.04 -3.96
N TYR A 166 6.01 6.21 -3.73
CA TYR A 166 6.57 5.95 -2.40
C TYR A 166 7.62 6.97 -1.97
N SER A 167 8.13 7.77 -2.92
CA SER A 167 9.21 8.70 -2.65
C SER A 167 8.76 9.80 -1.68
N THR A 168 9.56 10.04 -0.66
CA THR A 168 9.41 11.22 0.19
C THR A 168 9.90 12.46 -0.55
N LYS A 169 9.56 13.64 -0.01
CA LYS A 169 10.02 14.94 -0.53
C LYS A 169 11.37 15.38 0.07
N ASN A 170 11.92 14.62 1.01
CA ASN A 170 13.14 14.99 1.73
C ASN A 170 14.33 14.29 1.08
N GLU A 171 15.20 15.07 0.42
CA GLU A 171 16.39 14.57 -0.28
C GLU A 171 17.45 13.99 0.66
N ASN A 172 17.34 14.25 1.96
CA ASN A 172 18.20 13.64 2.98
C ASN A 172 17.73 12.25 3.44
N ASP A 173 16.59 11.77 2.94
CA ASP A 173 16.14 10.40 3.17
C ASP A 173 16.97 9.42 2.33
N GLU A 174 16.99 8.13 2.70
CA GLU A 174 17.79 7.12 2.01
C GLU A 174 17.35 6.96 0.56
N LEU A 175 18.30 6.94 -0.37
CA LEU A 175 18.02 6.78 -1.79
C LEU A 175 18.08 5.31 -2.20
N ILE A 176 16.92 4.76 -2.57
CA ILE A 176 16.81 3.40 -3.08
C ILE A 176 16.63 3.42 -4.60
N LYS A 177 17.47 2.67 -5.30
CA LYS A 177 17.30 2.38 -6.72
C LYS A 177 16.49 1.09 -6.87
N VAL A 178 15.30 1.21 -7.45
CA VAL A 178 14.43 0.08 -7.78
C VAL A 178 14.64 -0.29 -9.25
N TYR A 179 15.13 -1.49 -9.50
CA TYR A 179 15.28 -2.04 -10.85
C TYR A 179 13.95 -2.62 -11.32
N LEU A 180 13.54 -2.23 -12.53
CA LEU A 180 12.27 -2.61 -13.11
C LEU A 180 12.52 -3.69 -14.19
N PRO A 181 11.61 -4.66 -14.35
CA PRO A 181 11.68 -5.57 -15.49
C PRO A 181 11.59 -4.81 -16.81
N ASN A 182 12.41 -5.21 -17.77
CA ASN A 182 12.37 -4.68 -19.12
C ASN A 182 11.17 -5.24 -19.92
N SER A 183 11.13 -4.98 -21.23
CA SER A 183 10.06 -5.46 -22.13
C SER A 183 9.95 -6.98 -22.24
N HIS A 184 11.01 -7.71 -21.86
CA HIS A 184 11.07 -9.17 -21.84
C HIS A 184 10.89 -9.73 -20.42
N GLU A 185 10.42 -8.90 -19.48
CA GLU A 185 10.07 -9.28 -18.11
C GLU A 185 11.23 -9.85 -17.27
N TYR A 186 12.47 -9.44 -17.56
CA TYR A 186 13.64 -9.71 -16.70
C TYR A 186 14.34 -8.42 -16.25
N ILE A 187 15.12 -8.52 -15.17
CA ILE A 187 15.91 -7.41 -14.62
C ILE A 187 17.29 -7.38 -15.28
N ASP A 188 17.61 -6.26 -15.94
CA ASP A 188 18.97 -5.96 -16.40
C ASP A 188 19.58 -4.89 -15.48
N TRP A 189 20.54 -5.28 -14.65
CA TRP A 189 21.18 -4.36 -13.71
C TRP A 189 22.09 -3.32 -14.38
N ALA A 190 22.61 -3.62 -15.57
CA ALA A 190 23.57 -2.76 -16.26
C ALA A 190 22.84 -1.68 -17.08
N ASN A 191 21.88 -2.09 -17.91
CA ASN A 191 21.22 -1.22 -18.88
C ASN A 191 19.69 -1.19 -18.75
N GLY A 192 19.14 -1.88 -17.76
CA GLY A 192 17.71 -1.97 -17.57
C GLY A 192 17.08 -0.70 -17.00
N PRO A 193 15.74 -0.58 -17.12
CA PRO A 193 15.03 0.54 -16.53
C PRO A 193 15.09 0.49 -15.01
N PHE A 194 15.15 1.67 -14.41
CA PHE A 194 15.08 1.83 -12.96
C PHE A 194 14.29 3.07 -12.57
N VAL A 195 14.04 3.20 -11.27
CA VAL A 195 13.47 4.39 -10.65
C VAL A 195 14.19 4.64 -9.32
N LEU A 196 14.45 5.90 -9.03
CA LEU A 196 15.03 6.33 -7.77
C LEU A 196 13.91 6.77 -6.82
N VAL A 197 13.95 6.27 -5.60
CA VAL A 197 12.92 6.52 -4.59
C VAL A 197 13.60 6.91 -3.29
N TYR A 198 13.28 8.10 -2.77
CA TYR A 198 13.72 8.54 -1.45
C TYR A 198 12.83 7.91 -0.38
N ILE A 199 13.41 7.20 0.58
CA ILE A 199 12.71 6.51 1.65
C ILE A 199 13.30 6.91 2.99
N ASN A 200 12.44 7.39 3.87
CA ASN A 200 12.84 7.65 5.24
C ASN A 200 12.86 6.33 6.01
N SER A 201 14.03 5.71 6.21
CA SER A 201 14.17 4.44 6.94
C SER A 201 13.81 4.52 8.42
N TYR A 202 13.90 5.72 9.02
CA TYR A 202 13.38 5.98 10.36
C TYR A 202 11.85 6.01 10.40
N LYS A 203 11.20 6.21 9.24
CA LYS A 203 9.77 5.94 9.04
C LYS A 203 9.63 4.52 8.50
N LYS A 204 8.52 3.89 8.84
CA LYS A 204 8.22 2.56 8.35
C LYS A 204 7.87 2.62 6.86
N ILE A 205 8.34 1.65 6.08
CA ILE A 205 8.10 1.57 4.63
C ILE A 205 6.64 1.17 4.38
N GLU A 206 5.93 1.91 3.54
CA GLU A 206 4.53 1.61 3.21
C GLU A 206 4.41 0.26 2.49
N ARG A 207 3.32 -0.48 2.70
CA ARG A 207 3.10 -1.77 2.05
C ARG A 207 3.08 -1.66 0.53
N GLY A 208 3.51 -2.73 -0.13
CA GLY A 208 3.60 -2.84 -1.58
C GLY A 208 4.88 -2.23 -2.17
N PHE A 209 5.80 -1.71 -1.35
CA PHE A 209 7.06 -1.19 -1.86
C PHE A 209 7.96 -2.32 -2.35
N PHE A 210 8.08 -3.41 -1.61
CA PHE A 210 8.83 -4.59 -2.03
C PHE A 210 7.93 -5.57 -2.79
N ARG A 211 8.29 -5.90 -4.03
CA ARG A 211 7.50 -6.69 -4.97
C ARG A 211 8.35 -7.80 -5.59
N VAL A 212 7.79 -9.00 -5.72
CA VAL A 212 8.43 -10.10 -6.46
C VAL A 212 8.63 -9.67 -7.91
N GLY A 213 9.77 -10.06 -8.49
CA GLY A 213 10.14 -9.69 -9.86
C GLY A 213 10.77 -8.31 -9.98
N TYR A 214 11.05 -7.65 -8.87
CA TYR A 214 11.80 -6.39 -8.81
C TYR A 214 13.03 -6.57 -7.92
N ASP A 215 14.06 -5.74 -8.14
CA ASP A 215 15.27 -5.72 -7.32
C ASP A 215 15.53 -4.30 -6.81
N TYR A 216 16.22 -4.19 -5.67
CA TYR A 216 16.35 -2.96 -4.91
C TYR A 216 17.79 -2.82 -4.44
N ARG A 217 18.35 -1.63 -4.59
CA ARG A 217 19.69 -1.31 -4.13
C ARG A 217 19.72 -0.01 -3.35
N LEU A 218 20.32 -0.03 -2.17
CA LEU A 218 20.61 1.16 -1.40
C LEU A 218 21.78 1.90 -2.06
N MET A 219 21.60 3.16 -2.43
CA MET A 219 22.60 3.89 -3.21
C MET A 219 23.82 4.29 -2.39
N ASP A 220 23.66 4.55 -1.10
CA ASP A 220 24.75 5.01 -0.23
C ASP A 220 25.75 3.89 0.09
N THR A 221 25.26 2.67 0.32
CA THR A 221 26.09 1.50 0.67
C THR A 221 26.35 0.58 -0.52
N ASN A 222 25.65 0.78 -1.63
CA ASN A 222 25.66 -0.09 -2.81
C ASN A 222 25.21 -1.54 -2.50
N GLU A 223 24.45 -1.73 -1.44
CA GLU A 223 23.91 -3.02 -1.00
C GLU A 223 22.59 -3.36 -1.69
N HIS A 224 22.38 -4.63 -2.01
CA HIS A 224 21.12 -5.12 -2.57
C HIS A 224 20.18 -5.58 -1.47
N LEU A 225 18.88 -5.58 -1.77
CA LEU A 225 17.88 -6.14 -0.86
C LEU A 225 18.17 -7.62 -0.63
N ARG A 226 18.41 -7.96 0.63
CA ARG A 226 18.58 -9.34 1.07
C ARG A 226 17.22 -9.97 1.31
N PHE A 227 16.40 -9.36 2.16
CA PHE A 227 15.02 -9.77 2.37
C PHE A 227 14.11 -8.60 2.73
N ALA A 228 12.83 -8.76 2.45
CA ALA A 228 11.76 -7.91 2.95
C ALA A 228 10.70 -8.76 3.64
N THR A 229 10.08 -8.23 4.68
CA THR A 229 8.97 -8.87 5.39
C THR A 229 8.02 -7.81 5.94
N LEU A 230 6.84 -8.24 6.38
CA LEU A 230 5.90 -7.38 7.08
C LEU A 230 6.38 -7.08 8.51
N SER A 231 6.10 -5.86 8.96
CA SER A 231 6.23 -5.46 10.35
C SER A 231 5.35 -6.32 11.28
N LYS A 232 5.64 -6.32 12.59
CA LYS A 232 4.84 -7.05 13.60
C LYS A 232 3.35 -6.68 13.60
N ASP A 233 3.02 -5.44 13.26
CA ASP A 233 1.64 -4.95 13.14
C ASP A 233 1.03 -5.15 11.73
N LYS A 234 1.80 -5.72 10.79
CA LYS A 234 1.43 -6.00 9.39
C LYS A 234 1.02 -4.79 8.55
N ARG A 235 1.27 -3.57 9.04
CA ARG A 235 0.89 -2.32 8.34
C ARG A 235 1.98 -1.75 7.46
N TYR A 236 3.19 -2.25 7.60
CA TYR A 236 4.39 -1.73 6.98
C TYR A 236 5.31 -2.87 6.56
N GLU A 237 6.27 -2.53 5.72
CA GLU A 237 7.36 -3.41 5.33
C GLU A 237 8.64 -3.03 6.08
N VAL A 238 9.46 -4.04 6.33
CA VAL A 238 10.81 -3.92 6.86
C VAL A 238 11.73 -4.71 5.95
N ALA A 239 12.94 -4.19 5.74
CA ALA A 239 13.90 -4.77 4.84
C ALA A 239 15.30 -4.79 5.44
N GLU A 240 16.10 -5.76 5.01
CA GLU A 240 17.52 -5.82 5.25
C GLU A 240 18.25 -5.74 3.91
N PHE A 241 19.21 -4.83 3.80
CA PHE A 241 20.11 -4.72 2.66
C PHE A 241 21.47 -5.30 3.04
N SER A 242 22.13 -5.96 2.09
CA SER A 242 23.46 -6.52 2.31
C SER A 242 24.24 -6.58 1.00
N THR A 243 25.57 -6.57 1.12
CA THR A 243 26.49 -6.95 0.03
C THR A 243 26.55 -8.46 -0.18
N THR A 244 26.13 -9.25 0.82
CA THR A 244 26.16 -10.72 0.79
C THR A 244 24.96 -11.22 -0.01
N LYS A 245 25.19 -11.95 -1.09
CA LYS A 245 24.10 -12.59 -1.82
C LYS A 245 23.60 -13.79 -1.03
N ILE A 246 22.28 -13.97 -0.93
CA ILE A 246 21.70 -15.16 -0.30
C ILE A 246 22.20 -16.45 -0.98
N GLY A 247 22.41 -16.40 -2.31
CA GLY A 247 22.98 -17.48 -3.10
C GLY A 247 24.44 -17.84 -2.80
N ASP A 248 25.18 -17.03 -2.03
CA ASP A 248 26.56 -17.35 -1.64
C ASP A 248 26.62 -18.24 -0.38
N LEU A 249 25.50 -18.42 0.33
CA LEU A 249 25.42 -19.22 1.58
C LEU A 249 24.47 -20.43 1.47
N THR A 250 23.53 -20.42 0.52
CA THR A 250 22.59 -21.51 0.25
C THR A 250 22.32 -21.53 -1.25
N ASP A 251 22.31 -22.70 -1.89
CA ASP A 251 22.05 -22.89 -3.34
C ASP A 251 20.63 -22.45 -3.82
N ASP A 252 19.87 -21.74 -2.97
CA ASP A 252 18.52 -21.27 -3.22
C ASP A 252 18.45 -19.74 -3.34
N TYR A 253 17.79 -19.27 -4.40
CA TYR A 253 17.43 -17.87 -4.58
C TYR A 253 16.10 -17.57 -3.86
N ILE A 254 16.14 -16.93 -2.69
CA ILE A 254 14.93 -16.42 -2.03
C ILE A 254 14.69 -15.00 -2.53
N TRP A 255 13.75 -14.87 -3.47
CA TRP A 255 13.16 -13.59 -3.85
C TRP A 255 12.02 -13.24 -2.90
N ALA A 256 11.85 -11.95 -2.58
CA ALA A 256 10.96 -11.40 -1.55
C ALA A 256 9.58 -12.11 -1.47
N LEU A 257 9.13 -12.45 -0.25
CA LEU A 257 7.80 -13.03 0.01
C LEU A 257 6.66 -12.03 -0.21
#